data_AF-A0AAE9XS63-F1
#
_entry.id   AF-A0AAE9XS63-F1
#
_cell.length_a   1.000
_cell.length_b   1.000
_cell.length_c   1.000
_cell.angle_alpha   90.00
_cell.angle_beta   90.00
_cell.angle_gamma   90.00
#
_symmetry.space_group_name_H-M   'P 1'
#
loop_
_entity.id
_entity.type
_entity.pdbx_description
1 polymer ?
#
loop_
_entity_poly.entity_id
_entity_poly.type
_entity_poly.pdbx_seq_one_letter_code
_entity_poly.pdbx_strand_id
1 'polypeptide(L)'
;MTKEAKPVSLESRAEALRQDRGDNVAIAEISSVVGSLMSGTVVDDELDEIATELRELTLFIGAAKHVLSDLGPKNLSNRSIPDAAEQLDAIVEATDAAATSIMDVAETLEGMAEDTDGDISATLGNLAITLFEASSFQDLTGQRVTKVARILQHMEERLNKLADAIGDTHIEEAAAEAEIEKDDEGVAVNDKDLLHGPQLEGQGNSQDEIDAILAMFD
;
A
#
# COMPACT_ATOMS: atom_id res chain seq x y z
N MET A 1 55.55 -42.16 10.31
CA MET A 1 55.66 -41.83 11.75
C MET A 1 56.09 -40.37 11.84
N THR A 2 55.12 -39.47 11.75
CA THR A 2 55.28 -38.03 11.73
C THR A 2 55.39 -37.55 13.17
N LYS A 3 56.46 -36.84 13.50
CA LYS A 3 56.82 -36.44 14.87
C LYS A 3 55.98 -35.21 15.24
N GLU A 4 54.90 -35.41 15.99
CA GLU A 4 54.12 -34.31 16.59
C GLU A 4 55.04 -33.47 17.50
N ALA A 5 55.21 -32.20 17.16
CA ALA A 5 55.85 -31.23 18.04
C ALA A 5 54.85 -30.88 19.14
N LYS A 6 55.10 -31.36 20.36
CA LYS A 6 54.33 -31.00 21.55
C LYS A 6 54.24 -29.47 21.69
N PRO A 7 53.04 -28.89 21.89
CA PRO A 7 52.92 -27.46 22.16
C PRO A 7 53.67 -27.17 23.47
N VAL A 8 54.63 -26.25 23.41
CA VAL A 8 55.44 -25.85 24.57
C VAL A 8 54.49 -25.25 25.61
N SER A 9 54.42 -25.85 26.81
CA SER A 9 53.51 -25.38 27.87
C SER A 9 53.86 -23.96 28.30
N LEU A 10 52.86 -23.20 28.76
CA LEU A 10 53.04 -21.82 29.24
C LEU A 10 54.06 -21.75 30.37
N GLU A 11 54.12 -22.76 31.23
CA GLU A 11 55.12 -22.86 32.29
C GLU A 11 56.53 -22.99 31.72
N SER A 12 56.69 -23.75 30.63
CA SER A 12 58.00 -23.93 29.98
C SER A 12 58.49 -22.64 29.31
N ARG A 13 57.58 -21.82 28.75
CA ARG A 13 57.93 -20.50 28.17
C ARG A 13 58.20 -19.46 29.26
N ALA A 14 57.41 -19.45 30.33
CA ALA A 14 57.64 -18.56 31.47
C ALA A 14 58.97 -18.88 32.18
N GLU A 15 59.30 -20.16 32.34
CA GLU A 15 60.57 -20.59 32.94
C GLU A 15 61.77 -20.25 32.04
N ALA A 16 61.65 -20.35 30.70
CA ALA A 16 62.71 -19.93 29.78
C ALA A 16 62.97 -18.42 29.83
N LEU A 17 61.92 -17.60 29.91
CA LEU A 17 62.02 -16.14 30.09
C LEU A 17 62.67 -15.78 31.44
N ARG A 18 62.32 -16.53 32.50
CA ARG A 18 62.89 -16.38 33.83
C ARG A 18 64.37 -16.77 33.89
N GLN A 19 64.76 -17.83 33.16
CA GLN A 19 66.14 -18.30 33.12
C GLN A 19 67.07 -17.36 32.34
N ASP A 20 66.56 -16.68 31.31
CA ASP A 20 67.33 -15.72 30.50
C ASP A 20 67.47 -14.34 31.20
N ARG A 21 66.47 -13.91 31.98
CA ARG A 21 66.38 -12.51 32.45
C ARG A 21 66.13 -12.32 33.95
N GLY A 22 66.00 -13.38 34.73
CA GLY A 22 65.73 -13.33 36.17
C GLY A 22 64.27 -12.99 36.50
N ASP A 23 64.00 -12.60 37.76
CA ASP A 23 62.64 -12.40 38.29
C ASP A 23 61.99 -11.04 37.89
N ASN A 24 62.67 -10.18 37.12
CA ASN A 24 62.16 -8.85 36.75
C ASN A 24 61.87 -8.75 35.24
N VAL A 25 60.58 -8.78 34.89
CA VAL A 25 60.08 -8.54 33.52
C VAL A 25 59.50 -7.12 33.45
N ALA A 26 59.86 -6.37 32.40
CA ALA A 26 59.30 -5.05 32.18
C ALA A 26 57.80 -5.13 31.87
N ILE A 27 56.99 -4.25 32.47
CA ILE A 27 55.52 -4.21 32.29
C ILE A 27 55.12 -4.10 30.80
N ALA A 28 55.94 -3.43 29.99
CA ALA A 28 55.72 -3.32 28.54
C ALA A 28 55.79 -4.67 27.80
N GLU A 29 56.57 -5.64 28.30
CA GLU A 29 56.69 -6.98 27.71
C GLU A 29 55.56 -7.91 28.17
N ILE A 30 54.96 -7.66 29.34
CA ILE A 30 53.80 -8.41 29.84
C ILE A 30 52.61 -8.25 28.89
N SER A 31 52.38 -7.05 28.35
CA SER A 31 51.33 -6.80 27.36
C SER A 31 51.50 -7.61 26.09
N SER A 32 52.74 -7.86 25.64
CA SER A 32 52.99 -8.70 24.46
C SER A 32 52.68 -10.18 24.73
N VAL A 33 53.08 -10.68 25.91
CA VAL A 33 52.81 -12.07 26.31
C VAL A 33 51.30 -12.30 26.48
N VAL A 34 50.61 -11.38 27.16
CA VAL A 34 49.14 -11.41 27.33
C VAL A 34 48.41 -11.25 26.00
N GLY A 35 48.90 -10.38 25.11
CA GLY A 35 48.36 -10.24 23.75
C GLY A 35 48.48 -11.52 22.93
N SER A 36 49.59 -12.25 23.05
CA SER A 36 49.76 -13.55 22.38
C SER A 36 48.89 -14.67 22.99
N LEU A 37 48.54 -14.54 24.27
CA LEU A 37 47.62 -15.44 24.98
C LEU A 37 46.16 -15.20 24.58
N MET A 38 45.76 -13.94 24.42
CA MET A 38 44.40 -13.55 24.00
C MET A 38 44.17 -13.83 22.50
N SER A 39 45.21 -13.72 21.68
CA SER A 39 45.16 -14.10 20.26
C SER A 39 44.95 -15.61 20.02
N GLY A 40 45.13 -16.45 21.04
CA GLY A 40 45.01 -17.91 20.95
C GLY A 40 43.67 -18.48 21.43
N THR A 41 42.74 -17.65 21.89
CA THR A 41 41.39 -18.09 22.29
C THR A 41 40.44 -17.96 21.09
N VAL A 42 40.05 -19.11 20.55
CA VAL A 42 39.24 -19.42 19.37
C VAL A 42 37.80 -18.86 19.44
N VAL A 43 37.63 -17.60 19.83
CA VAL A 43 36.32 -16.96 20.00
C VAL A 43 36.12 -15.80 19.02
N ASP A 44 37.16 -15.33 18.31
CA ASP A 44 37.06 -14.22 17.35
C ASP A 44 36.50 -14.63 15.98
N ASP A 45 36.93 -15.77 15.40
CA ASP A 45 36.49 -16.15 14.04
C ASP A 45 34.98 -16.41 13.96
N GLU A 46 34.38 -17.11 14.95
CA GLU A 46 32.93 -17.35 15.00
C GLU A 46 32.14 -16.05 15.26
N LEU A 47 32.69 -15.12 16.04
CA LEU A 47 32.07 -13.82 16.28
C LEU A 47 32.16 -12.90 15.07
N ASP A 48 33.27 -12.96 14.31
CA ASP A 48 33.46 -12.21 13.07
C ASP A 48 32.56 -12.74 11.95
N GLU A 49 32.33 -14.05 11.88
CA GLU A 49 31.38 -14.67 10.94
C GLU A 49 29.95 -14.23 11.26
N ILE A 50 29.53 -14.32 12.52
CA ILE A 50 28.21 -13.83 12.98
C ILE A 50 28.07 -12.33 12.73
N ALA A 51 29.10 -11.53 13.01
CA ALA A 51 29.07 -10.09 12.75
C ALA A 51 28.95 -9.76 11.26
N THR A 52 29.54 -10.58 10.40
CA THR A 52 29.41 -10.44 8.94
C THR A 52 28.00 -10.79 8.48
N GLU A 53 27.46 -11.93 8.92
CA GLU A 53 26.08 -12.35 8.62
C GLU A 53 25.05 -11.31 9.11
N LEU A 54 25.26 -10.75 10.31
CA LEU A 54 24.36 -9.74 10.89
C LEU A 54 24.42 -8.41 10.12
N ARG A 55 25.58 -8.04 9.57
CA ARG A 55 25.70 -6.89 8.65
C ARG A 55 24.97 -7.15 7.34
N GLU A 56 25.14 -8.33 6.74
CA GLU A 56 24.43 -8.70 5.51
C GLU A 56 22.91 -8.68 5.71
N LEU A 57 22.42 -9.24 6.81
CA LEU A 57 21.01 -9.20 7.19
C LEU A 57 20.52 -7.77 7.40
N THR A 58 21.32 -6.92 8.04
CA THR A 58 20.97 -5.50 8.26
C THR A 58 20.88 -4.75 6.92
N LEU A 59 21.81 -4.99 6.00
CA LEU A 59 21.78 -4.40 4.65
C LEU A 59 20.54 -4.87 3.88
N PHE A 60 20.21 -6.16 3.96
CA PHE A 60 19.00 -6.71 3.34
C PHE A 60 17.72 -6.10 3.91
N ILE A 61 17.61 -5.99 5.25
CA ILE A 61 16.46 -5.35 5.91
C ILE A 61 16.39 -3.88 5.53
N GLY A 62 17.51 -3.17 5.45
CA GLY A 62 17.56 -1.77 5.02
C GLY A 62 17.06 -1.58 3.59
N ALA A 63 17.50 -2.44 2.65
CA ALA A 63 17.02 -2.42 1.28
C ALA A 63 15.52 -2.75 1.18
N ALA A 64 15.06 -3.78 1.90
CA ALA A 64 13.64 -4.14 1.95
C ALA A 64 12.79 -3.00 2.53
N LYS A 65 13.25 -2.35 3.60
CA LYS A 65 12.59 -1.18 4.19
C LYS A 65 12.46 -0.04 3.18
N HIS A 66 13.51 0.24 2.42
CA HIS A 66 13.49 1.29 1.38
C HIS A 66 12.42 0.98 0.33
N VAL A 67 12.43 -0.23 -0.23
CA VAL A 67 11.42 -0.65 -1.23
C VAL A 67 10.00 -0.56 -0.66
N LEU A 68 9.79 -0.95 0.60
CA LEU A 68 8.48 -0.85 1.24
C LEU A 68 8.06 0.59 1.52
N SER A 69 9.01 1.48 1.79
CA SER A 69 8.74 2.92 1.99
C SER A 69 8.41 3.60 0.66
N ASP A 70 9.07 3.21 -0.43
CA ASP A 70 8.81 3.72 -1.79
C ASP A 70 7.39 3.37 -2.28
N LEU A 71 6.77 2.30 -1.76
CA LEU A 71 5.36 1.99 -2.03
C LEU A 71 4.39 3.01 -1.41
N GLY A 72 4.85 3.85 -0.48
CA GLY A 72 4.01 4.82 0.24
C GLY A 72 2.82 4.19 0.96
N PRO A 73 3.00 3.13 1.79
CA PRO A 73 1.89 2.45 2.43
C PRO A 73 1.03 3.37 3.29
N LYS A 74 1.63 4.41 3.91
CA LYS A 74 0.87 5.41 4.68
C LYS A 74 0.02 6.31 3.77
N ASN A 75 0.51 6.69 2.60
CA ASN A 75 -0.26 7.46 1.62
C ASN A 75 -1.43 6.63 1.07
N LEU A 76 -1.14 5.40 0.63
CA LEU A 76 -2.16 4.49 0.10
C LEU A 76 -3.29 4.23 1.11
N SER A 77 -2.95 4.03 2.39
CA SER A 77 -3.95 3.77 3.43
C SER A 77 -4.76 5.00 3.84
N ASN A 78 -4.20 6.21 3.75
CA ASN A 78 -4.93 7.42 4.16
C ASN A 78 -5.72 8.07 3.03
N ARG A 79 -5.42 7.76 1.77
CA ARG A 79 -6.03 8.45 0.63
C ARG A 79 -6.51 7.52 -0.48
N SER A 80 -5.59 6.94 -1.26
CA SER A 80 -5.97 6.24 -2.49
C SER A 80 -6.93 5.06 -2.28
N ILE A 81 -6.77 4.32 -1.18
CA ILE A 81 -7.64 3.18 -0.86
C ILE A 81 -9.02 3.65 -0.34
N PRO A 82 -9.10 4.57 0.65
CA PRO A 82 -10.37 5.20 1.02
C PRO A 82 -11.13 5.85 -0.16
N ASP A 83 -10.46 6.67 -0.98
CA ASP A 83 -11.07 7.35 -2.12
C ASP A 83 -11.65 6.35 -3.13
N ALA A 84 -10.90 5.29 -3.44
CA ALA A 84 -11.38 4.24 -4.33
C ALA A 84 -12.57 3.47 -3.73
N ALA A 85 -12.61 3.27 -2.42
CA ALA A 85 -13.75 2.64 -1.76
C ALA A 85 -15.01 3.54 -1.84
N GLU A 86 -14.87 4.84 -1.58
CA GLU A 86 -15.96 5.82 -1.69
C GLU A 86 -16.51 5.90 -3.13
N GLN A 87 -15.63 5.93 -4.14
CA GLN A 87 -16.05 5.89 -5.54
C GLN A 87 -16.82 4.60 -5.90
N LEU A 88 -16.41 3.45 -5.36
CA LEU A 88 -17.13 2.20 -5.59
C LEU A 88 -18.50 2.19 -4.90
N ASP A 89 -18.63 2.77 -3.71
CA ASP A 89 -19.91 2.90 -3.03
C ASP A 89 -20.85 3.83 -3.82
N ALA A 90 -20.35 4.95 -4.35
CA ALA A 90 -21.12 5.85 -5.21
C ALA A 90 -21.58 5.18 -6.52
N ILE A 91 -20.76 4.29 -7.10
CA ILE A 91 -21.17 3.48 -8.25
C ILE A 91 -22.33 2.55 -7.87
N VAL A 92 -22.28 1.92 -6.70
CA VAL A 92 -23.40 1.07 -6.24
C VAL A 92 -24.67 1.89 -6.12
N GLU A 93 -24.62 3.03 -5.45
CA GLU A 93 -25.79 3.90 -5.25
C GLU A 93 -26.37 4.42 -6.58
N ALA A 94 -25.53 4.92 -7.49
CA ALA A 94 -25.98 5.38 -8.79
C ALA A 94 -26.60 4.26 -9.63
N THR A 95 -26.04 3.04 -9.54
CA THR A 95 -26.59 1.88 -10.27
C THR A 95 -27.86 1.32 -9.64
N ASP A 96 -28.01 1.38 -8.32
CA ASP A 96 -29.26 1.06 -7.61
C ASP A 96 -30.36 2.02 -8.06
N ALA A 97 -30.10 3.33 -8.03
CA ALA A 97 -31.06 4.35 -8.44
C ALA A 97 -31.50 4.19 -9.91
N ALA A 98 -30.55 3.90 -10.81
CA ALA A 98 -30.86 3.61 -12.20
C ALA A 98 -31.71 2.35 -12.36
N ALA A 99 -31.45 1.29 -11.58
CA ALA A 99 -32.25 0.07 -11.60
C ALA A 99 -33.69 0.33 -11.11
N THR A 100 -33.88 1.11 -10.04
CA THR A 100 -35.22 1.53 -9.58
C THR A 100 -35.96 2.27 -10.69
N SER A 101 -35.32 3.23 -11.36
CA SER A 101 -35.96 3.96 -12.46
C SER A 101 -36.36 3.05 -13.63
N ILE A 102 -35.56 2.02 -13.94
CA ILE A 102 -35.92 1.01 -14.95
C ILE A 102 -37.14 0.19 -14.51
N MET A 103 -37.22 -0.18 -13.24
CA MET A 103 -38.37 -0.91 -12.69
C MET A 103 -39.65 -0.04 -12.73
N ASP A 104 -39.57 1.25 -12.41
CA ASP A 104 -40.71 2.17 -12.51
C ASP A 104 -41.26 2.27 -13.96
N VAL A 105 -40.36 2.25 -14.95
CA VAL A 105 -40.74 2.20 -16.38
C VAL A 105 -41.42 0.88 -16.72
N ALA A 106 -40.93 -0.25 -16.17
CA ALA A 106 -41.55 -1.55 -16.37
C ALA A 106 -42.96 -1.62 -15.76
N GLU A 107 -43.17 -1.07 -14.57
CA GLU A 107 -44.50 -0.95 -13.94
C GLU A 107 -45.44 -0.08 -14.78
N THR A 108 -44.93 1.02 -15.35
CA THR A 108 -45.72 1.88 -16.24
C THR A 108 -46.16 1.11 -17.50
N LEU A 109 -45.26 0.31 -18.09
CA LEU A 109 -45.58 -0.53 -19.24
C LEU A 109 -46.63 -1.60 -18.92
N GLU A 110 -46.56 -2.18 -17.71
CA GLU A 110 -47.57 -3.13 -17.22
C GLU A 110 -48.95 -2.48 -17.10
N GLY A 111 -49.04 -1.30 -16.48
CA GLY A 111 -50.29 -0.54 -16.40
C GLY A 111 -50.87 -0.20 -17.78
N MET A 112 -50.02 0.20 -18.74
CA MET A 112 -50.46 0.43 -20.13
C MET A 112 -50.93 -0.85 -20.82
N ALA A 113 -50.37 -2.01 -20.47
CA ALA A 113 -50.81 -3.29 -20.99
C ALA A 113 -52.22 -3.65 -20.51
N GLU A 114 -52.57 -3.31 -19.25
CA GLU A 114 -53.92 -3.51 -18.70
C GLU A 114 -54.97 -2.62 -19.38
N ASP A 115 -54.58 -1.40 -19.77
CA ASP A 115 -55.45 -0.43 -20.44
C ASP A 115 -55.61 -0.67 -21.96
N THR A 116 -54.89 -1.65 -22.52
CA THR A 116 -54.91 -1.96 -23.96
C THR A 116 -55.40 -3.40 -24.19
N ASP A 117 -55.95 -3.67 -25.37
CA ASP A 117 -56.42 -5.02 -25.76
C ASP A 117 -55.57 -5.65 -26.87
N GLY A 118 -55.65 -6.98 -26.96
CA GLY A 118 -55.08 -7.77 -28.06
C GLY A 118 -53.56 -7.85 -28.06
N ASP A 119 -52.96 -7.91 -29.25
CA ASP A 119 -51.51 -8.17 -29.42
C ASP A 119 -50.63 -7.07 -28.81
N ILE A 120 -51.14 -5.84 -28.70
CA ILE A 120 -50.40 -4.72 -28.11
C ILE A 120 -50.25 -4.91 -26.60
N SER A 121 -51.33 -5.31 -25.91
CA SER A 121 -51.30 -5.64 -24.48
C SER A 121 -50.27 -6.72 -24.17
N ALA A 122 -50.31 -7.82 -24.94
CA ALA A 122 -49.35 -8.91 -24.78
C ALA A 122 -47.90 -8.47 -25.04
N THR A 123 -47.67 -7.57 -26.00
CA THR A 123 -46.34 -7.05 -26.30
C THR A 123 -45.80 -6.17 -25.16
N LEU A 124 -46.63 -5.27 -24.62
CA LEU A 124 -46.26 -4.40 -23.51
C LEU A 124 -45.96 -5.20 -22.24
N GLY A 125 -46.79 -6.18 -21.89
CA GLY A 125 -46.55 -7.05 -20.74
C GLY A 125 -45.25 -7.86 -20.86
N ASN A 126 -44.94 -8.40 -22.04
CA ASN A 126 -43.67 -9.11 -22.27
C ASN A 126 -42.45 -8.19 -22.16
N LEU A 127 -42.56 -6.94 -22.61
CA LEU A 127 -41.50 -5.93 -22.46
C LEU A 127 -41.26 -5.59 -20.99
N ALA A 128 -42.32 -5.41 -20.21
CA ALA A 128 -42.21 -5.18 -18.76
C ALA A 128 -41.51 -6.34 -18.05
N ILE A 129 -41.91 -7.59 -18.33
CA ILE A 129 -41.24 -8.80 -17.79
C ILE A 129 -39.75 -8.81 -18.15
N THR A 130 -39.41 -8.51 -19.41
CA THR A 130 -38.02 -8.49 -19.86
C THR A 130 -37.19 -7.44 -19.11
N LEU A 131 -37.76 -6.27 -18.82
CA LEU A 131 -37.08 -5.24 -18.03
C LEU A 131 -36.89 -5.66 -16.57
N PHE A 132 -37.90 -6.25 -15.93
CA PHE A 132 -37.76 -6.80 -14.58
C PHE A 132 -36.65 -7.85 -14.52
N GLU A 133 -36.63 -8.80 -15.45
CA GLU A 133 -35.59 -9.84 -15.51
C GLU A 133 -34.19 -9.24 -15.73
N ALA A 134 -34.06 -8.27 -16.65
CA ALA A 134 -32.79 -7.62 -16.94
C ALA A 134 -32.26 -6.81 -15.74
N SER A 135 -33.14 -6.13 -15.01
CA SER A 135 -32.78 -5.36 -13.82
C SER A 135 -32.28 -6.25 -12.67
N SER A 136 -32.67 -7.53 -12.61
CA SER A 136 -32.20 -8.48 -11.58
C SER A 136 -30.69 -8.75 -11.62
N PHE A 137 -30.01 -8.51 -12.75
CA PHE A 137 -28.56 -8.66 -12.87
C PHE A 137 -27.78 -7.61 -12.03
N GLN A 138 -28.42 -6.49 -11.71
CA GLN A 138 -27.82 -5.44 -10.91
C GLN A 138 -27.50 -5.91 -9.49
N ASP A 139 -28.35 -6.73 -8.86
CA ASP A 139 -28.10 -7.29 -7.51
C ASP A 139 -26.73 -8.01 -7.43
N LEU A 140 -26.41 -8.84 -8.43
CA LEU A 140 -25.13 -9.52 -8.48
C LEU A 140 -23.96 -8.55 -8.70
N THR A 141 -24.18 -7.48 -9.46
CA THR A 141 -23.16 -6.45 -9.72
C THR A 141 -22.90 -5.64 -8.45
N GLY A 142 -23.95 -5.18 -7.76
CA GLY A 142 -23.86 -4.49 -6.48
C GLY A 142 -23.10 -5.32 -5.45
N GLN A 143 -23.48 -6.59 -5.26
CA GLN A 143 -22.79 -7.50 -4.34
C GLN A 143 -21.30 -7.67 -4.67
N ARG A 144 -20.93 -7.74 -5.95
CA ARG A 144 -19.53 -7.85 -6.39
C ARG A 144 -18.76 -6.58 -6.08
N VAL A 145 -19.33 -5.41 -6.36
CA VAL A 145 -18.71 -4.12 -6.06
C VAL A 145 -18.52 -3.93 -4.56
N THR A 146 -19.56 -4.20 -3.75
CA THR A 146 -19.46 -4.18 -2.28
C THR A 146 -18.37 -5.12 -1.76
N LYS A 147 -18.18 -6.28 -2.39
CA LYS A 147 -17.08 -7.20 -2.04
C LYS A 147 -15.71 -6.59 -2.34
N VAL A 148 -15.55 -5.90 -3.47
CA VAL A 148 -14.30 -5.21 -3.82
C VAL A 148 -14.03 -4.07 -2.84
N ALA A 149 -15.03 -3.23 -2.53
CA ALA A 149 -14.92 -2.16 -1.54
C ALA A 149 -14.44 -2.69 -0.17
N ARG A 150 -14.99 -3.83 0.28
CA ARG A 150 -14.54 -4.48 1.53
C ARG A 150 -13.09 -4.98 1.46
N ILE A 151 -12.64 -5.46 0.29
CA ILE A 151 -11.24 -5.87 0.11
C ILE A 151 -10.32 -4.66 0.20
N LEU A 152 -10.71 -3.52 -0.38
CA LEU A 152 -9.97 -2.26 -0.26
C LEU A 152 -9.86 -1.82 1.21
N GLN A 153 -10.95 -1.83 1.98
CA GLN A 153 -10.91 -1.55 3.42
C GLN A 153 -9.94 -2.50 4.18
N HIS A 154 -9.91 -3.79 3.82
CA HIS A 154 -8.95 -4.70 4.43
C HIS A 154 -7.49 -4.42 4.01
N MET A 155 -7.28 -3.95 2.77
CA MET A 155 -5.97 -3.51 2.31
C MET A 155 -5.52 -2.26 3.08
N GLU A 156 -6.41 -1.31 3.34
CA GLU A 156 -6.16 -0.12 4.16
C GLU A 156 -5.61 -0.50 5.53
N GLU A 157 -6.29 -1.41 6.25
CA GLU A 157 -5.84 -1.89 7.56
C GLU A 157 -4.44 -2.53 7.52
N ARG A 158 -4.15 -3.28 6.45
CA ARG A 158 -2.84 -3.94 6.28
C ARG A 158 -1.74 -2.94 5.94
N LEU A 159 -2.05 -1.97 5.10
CA LEU A 159 -1.12 -0.90 4.73
C LEU A 159 -0.80 -0.02 5.93
N ASN A 160 -1.79 0.29 6.79
CA ASN A 160 -1.56 0.98 8.05
C ASN A 160 -0.61 0.21 8.97
N LYS A 161 -0.83 -1.11 9.16
CA LYS A 161 0.07 -1.95 9.95
C LYS A 161 1.49 -2.03 9.36
N LEU A 162 1.59 -2.07 8.03
CA LEU A 162 2.86 -2.07 7.32
C LEU A 162 3.59 -0.75 7.54
N ALA A 163 2.90 0.38 7.39
CA ALA A 163 3.44 1.71 7.62
C ALA A 163 3.98 1.86 9.05
N ASP A 164 3.21 1.42 10.05
CA ASP A 164 3.65 1.42 11.46
C ASP A 164 4.89 0.55 11.67
N ALA A 165 4.96 -0.63 11.03
CA ALA A 165 6.09 -1.55 11.17
C ALA A 165 7.40 -1.02 10.56
N ILE A 166 7.31 -0.28 9.44
CA ILE A 166 8.48 0.33 8.80
C ILE A 166 8.77 1.75 9.30
N GLY A 167 7.90 2.32 10.14
CA GLY A 167 8.00 3.70 10.59
C GLY A 167 7.77 4.72 9.47
N ASP A 168 6.96 4.35 8.48
CA ASP A 168 6.52 5.26 7.43
C ASP A 168 5.50 6.23 8.01
N THR A 169 5.94 7.48 8.14
CA THR A 169 5.13 8.61 8.63
C THR A 169 4.84 9.60 7.51
N HIS A 170 5.31 9.31 6.29
CA HIS A 170 5.14 10.22 5.18
C HIS A 170 3.72 10.09 4.64
N ILE A 171 2.94 11.12 4.90
CA ILE A 171 1.71 11.39 4.17
C ILE A 171 2.12 12.48 3.19
N GLU A 172 2.02 12.23 1.88
CA GLU A 172 2.07 13.35 0.95
C GLU A 172 0.89 14.24 1.33
N GLU A 173 1.17 15.47 1.76
CA GLU A 173 0.13 16.49 1.82
C GLU A 173 -0.53 16.45 0.45
N ALA A 174 -1.87 16.33 0.45
CA ALA A 174 -2.64 16.33 -0.77
C ALA A 174 -2.05 17.43 -1.64
N ALA A 175 -1.58 17.07 -2.83
CA ALA A 175 -1.44 18.05 -3.89
C ALA A 175 -2.79 18.76 -3.90
N ALA A 176 -2.84 19.94 -3.29
CA ALA A 176 -4.00 20.79 -3.25
C ALA A 176 -4.48 20.81 -4.69
N GLU A 177 -5.66 20.23 -4.94
CA GLU A 177 -6.34 20.15 -6.23
C GLU A 177 -5.38 20.41 -7.37
N ALA A 178 -4.59 19.41 -7.79
CA ALA A 178 -3.51 19.60 -8.77
C ALA A 178 -3.97 20.62 -9.81
N GLU A 179 -3.44 21.85 -9.73
CA GLU A 179 -3.95 22.97 -10.51
C GLU A 179 -3.91 22.49 -11.95
N ILE A 180 -5.07 22.40 -12.60
CA ILE A 180 -5.17 22.00 -14.00
C ILE A 180 -4.17 22.88 -14.73
N GLU A 181 -3.11 22.28 -15.28
CA GLU A 181 -2.11 23.03 -16.02
C GLU A 181 -2.85 23.58 -17.24
N LYS A 182 -3.10 24.89 -17.23
CA LYS A 182 -3.80 25.58 -18.31
C LYS A 182 -2.79 26.25 -19.21
N ASP A 183 -3.01 26.17 -20.51
CA ASP A 183 -2.24 26.96 -21.47
C ASP A 183 -2.56 28.46 -21.36
N ASP A 184 -1.88 29.28 -22.18
CA ASP A 184 -2.06 30.74 -22.22
C ASP A 184 -3.51 31.16 -22.57
N GLU A 185 -4.33 30.24 -23.06
CA GLU A 185 -5.73 30.42 -23.45
C GLU A 185 -6.71 29.89 -22.37
N GLY A 186 -6.19 29.33 -21.28
CA GLY A 186 -6.98 28.82 -20.15
C GLY A 186 -7.49 27.39 -20.33
N VAL A 187 -7.02 26.67 -21.36
CA VAL A 187 -7.42 25.30 -21.68
C VAL A 187 -6.48 24.30 -21.00
N ALA A 188 -7.04 23.24 -20.41
CA ALA A 188 -6.26 22.18 -19.80
C ALA A 188 -5.28 21.56 -20.80
N VAL A 189 -3.99 21.52 -20.46
CA VAL A 189 -2.91 20.98 -21.30
C VAL A 189 -3.04 19.46 -21.46
N ASN A 190 -3.73 18.78 -20.53
CA ASN A 190 -3.88 17.33 -20.52
C ASN A 190 -5.33 16.92 -20.24
N ASP A 191 -5.95 16.23 -21.20
CA ASP A 191 -7.31 15.70 -21.10
C ASP A 191 -7.52 14.77 -19.89
N LYS A 192 -6.47 14.11 -19.38
CA LYS A 192 -6.59 13.27 -18.18
C LYS A 192 -6.92 14.08 -16.93
N ASP A 193 -6.56 15.35 -16.90
CA ASP A 193 -6.83 16.25 -15.78
C ASP A 193 -8.29 16.74 -15.80
N LEU A 194 -8.99 16.53 -16.94
CA LEU A 194 -10.43 16.79 -17.09
C LEU A 194 -11.30 15.57 -16.72
N LEU A 195 -10.70 14.39 -16.58
CA LEU A 195 -11.42 13.15 -16.26
C LEU A 195 -11.58 12.99 -14.75
N HIS A 196 -12.48 13.79 -14.17
CA HIS A 196 -13.03 13.44 -12.87
C HIS A 196 -14.01 12.26 -13.04
N GLY A 197 -13.98 11.33 -12.08
CA GLY A 197 -14.98 10.26 -12.02
C GLY A 197 -16.40 10.83 -11.81
N PRO A 198 -17.42 9.96 -11.73
CA PRO A 198 -18.78 10.39 -11.39
C PRO A 198 -18.74 11.29 -10.16
N GLN A 199 -19.32 12.49 -10.28
CA GLN A 199 -19.31 13.46 -9.19
C GLN A 199 -20.10 12.91 -8.01
N LEU A 200 -19.47 12.87 -6.84
CA LEU A 200 -20.13 12.50 -5.60
C LEU A 200 -21.21 13.52 -5.25
N GLU A 201 -22.25 13.08 -4.55
CA GLU A 201 -23.37 13.93 -4.18
C GLU A 201 -22.89 15.15 -3.37
N GLY A 202 -23.21 16.36 -3.84
CA GLY A 202 -22.75 17.62 -3.22
C GLY A 202 -21.36 18.10 -3.62
N GLN A 203 -20.62 17.38 -4.47
CA GLN A 203 -19.34 17.84 -5.04
C GLN A 203 -19.48 18.44 -6.45
N GLY A 204 -20.70 18.47 -7.01
CA GLY A 204 -21.02 19.20 -8.23
C GLY A 204 -21.24 20.68 -7.96
N ASN A 205 -20.94 21.53 -8.94
CA ASN A 205 -21.36 22.92 -8.91
C ASN A 205 -22.89 22.94 -8.76
N SER A 206 -23.38 23.66 -7.76
CA SER A 206 -24.81 23.90 -7.61
C SER A 206 -25.36 24.67 -8.80
N GLN A 207 -26.66 24.52 -9.09
CA GLN A 207 -27.29 25.26 -10.18
C GLN A 207 -27.11 26.79 -9.99
N ASP A 208 -27.13 27.25 -8.74
CA ASP A 208 -26.89 28.65 -8.39
C ASP A 208 -25.45 29.10 -8.73
N GLU A 209 -24.45 28.24 -8.54
CA GLU A 209 -23.07 28.51 -8.94
C GLU A 209 -22.89 28.49 -10.46
N ILE A 210 -23.55 27.56 -11.15
CA ILE A 210 -23.55 27.50 -12.63
C ILE A 210 -24.17 28.76 -13.20
N ASP A 211 -25.31 29.19 -12.67
CA ASP A 211 -26.02 30.38 -13.10
C ASP A 211 -25.20 31.65 -12.83
N ALA A 212 -24.49 31.72 -11.70
CA ALA A 212 -23.58 32.81 -11.37
C ALA A 212 -22.39 32.89 -12.34
N ILE A 213 -21.81 31.74 -12.72
CA ILE A 213 -20.72 31.66 -13.71
C ILE A 213 -21.22 32.10 -15.09
N LEU A 214 -22.38 31.61 -15.52
CA LEU A 214 -22.96 31.97 -16.83
C LEU A 214 -23.34 33.45 -16.91
N ALA A 215 -23.85 34.02 -15.83
CA ALA A 215 -24.14 35.45 -15.73
C ALA A 215 -22.89 36.33 -15.76
N MET A 216 -21.70 35.76 -15.52
CA MET A 216 -20.42 36.47 -15.58
C MET A 216 -19.89 36.63 -17.01
N PHE A 217 -20.45 35.90 -17.98
CA PHE A 217 -20.09 35.95 -19.40
C PHE A 217 -21.02 36.82 -20.27
N ASP A 218 -22.12 37.32 -19.70
CA ASP A 218 -23.03 38.31 -20.31
C ASP A 218 -22.63 39.75 -19.96
#